data_AF-A0A2N2EZ27-F1
#
_entry.id   AF-A0A2N2EZ27-F1
#
_cell.length_a   1.000
_cell.length_b   1.000
_cell.length_c   1.000
_cell.angle_alpha   90.00
_cell.angle_beta   90.00
_cell.angle_gamma   90.00
#
_symmetry.space_group_name_H-M   'P 1'
#
loop_
_entity.id
_entity.type
_entity.pdbx_description
1 polymer ?
#
loop_
_entity_poly.entity_id
_entity_poly.type
_entity_poly.pdbx_seq_one_letter_code
_entity_poly.pdbx_strand_id
1 'polypeptide(L)'
;MKVKDIKKILSRLLTDELRYRSFDYGTFDEYSKKYKPLYEFTISFHGTPKIQENPQQYNPIGCNYEGLNKLYSQVNERQKNVIIKYLEASLNFDVATGYHKLLLAFLIRNHFCDLVLSKILNKKHNNLDVQAINDLVFIVRFEHNKLPDKFLKILAKYINKRNNIADVKLKESLRILGLVIDQIEHFRIIHFLVEDENYEIVKDAEKVLSYFEKYKFKKDFTEALKEIEKRINSLGTKFDFKHSCDLIRSLLENFNVELAEKISIKTKVPPSIGTKNRNQEALNYLVKNGVNFLAQKEIDLCSKLYGLLSDKSGHRLFSDKEYARVAKNYTLEWCYMCLTILDKYL
;
A
#
# COMPACT_ATOMS: atom_id res chain seq x y z
N MET A 1 -10.77 28.44 30.24
CA MET A 1 -12.06 27.70 30.26
C MET A 1 -12.14 26.83 31.52
N LYS A 2 -13.22 26.92 32.31
CA LYS A 2 -13.34 26.10 33.54
C LYS A 2 -13.89 24.71 33.18
N VAL A 3 -13.63 23.69 34.02
CA VAL A 3 -14.08 22.30 33.80
C VAL A 3 -15.60 22.20 33.62
N LYS A 4 -16.39 23.02 34.32
CA LYS A 4 -17.85 23.06 34.16
C LYS A 4 -18.28 23.50 32.75
N ASP A 5 -17.51 24.40 32.15
CA ASP A 5 -17.79 24.94 30.82
C ASP A 5 -17.52 23.87 29.76
N ILE A 6 -16.46 23.09 29.95
CA ILE A 6 -16.12 21.93 29.08
C ILE A 6 -17.23 20.89 29.10
N LYS A 7 -17.72 20.50 30.27
CA LYS A 7 -18.84 19.54 30.38
C LYS A 7 -20.09 20.06 29.66
N LYS A 8 -20.42 21.35 29.85
CA LYS A 8 -21.57 21.99 29.20
C LYS A 8 -21.41 22.03 27.66
N ILE A 9 -20.21 22.31 27.16
CA ILE A 9 -19.91 22.29 25.72
C ILE A 9 -20.01 20.86 25.17
N LEU A 10 -19.42 19.87 25.85
CA LEU A 10 -19.52 18.45 25.45
C LEU A 10 -20.97 17.97 25.42
N SER A 11 -21.77 18.27 26.45
CA SER A 11 -23.18 17.91 26.46
C SER A 11 -23.94 18.57 25.31
N ARG A 12 -23.65 19.83 24.96
CA ARG A 12 -24.26 20.52 23.80
C ARG A 12 -23.84 19.91 22.47
N LEU A 13 -22.54 19.72 22.24
CA LEU A 13 -22.02 19.08 21.03
C LEU A 13 -22.60 17.69 20.82
N LEU A 14 -22.82 16.93 21.90
CA LEU A 14 -23.49 15.64 21.80
C LEU A 14 -25.00 15.83 21.54
N THR A 15 -25.69 16.70 22.27
CA THR A 15 -27.16 16.86 22.16
C THR A 15 -27.61 17.50 20.83
N ASP A 16 -26.85 18.44 20.25
CA ASP A 16 -27.23 19.12 19.01
C ASP A 16 -27.25 18.15 17.80
N GLU A 17 -26.49 17.05 17.88
CA GLU A 17 -26.54 15.99 16.86
C GLU A 17 -27.81 15.15 16.91
N LEU A 18 -28.42 15.02 18.09
CA LEU A 18 -29.67 14.30 18.33
C LEU A 18 -30.83 14.94 17.54
N ARG A 19 -30.77 16.26 17.32
CA ARG A 19 -31.77 17.01 16.56
C ARG A 19 -31.65 16.83 15.04
N TYR A 20 -30.48 16.42 14.54
CA TYR A 20 -30.25 16.23 13.11
C TYR A 20 -30.55 14.80 12.62
N ARG A 21 -30.77 13.83 13.53
CA ARG A 21 -30.95 12.40 13.20
C ARG A 21 -32.40 11.91 13.23
N SER A 22 -33.35 12.70 12.73
CA SER A 22 -34.64 12.17 12.25
C SER A 22 -34.56 11.63 10.82
N PHE A 23 -33.36 11.48 10.24
CA PHE A 23 -33.15 10.83 8.95
C PHE A 23 -32.72 9.38 9.14
N ASP A 24 -33.61 8.50 8.69
CA ASP A 24 -33.54 7.06 8.72
C ASP A 24 -32.31 6.55 7.96
N TYR A 25 -31.36 5.94 8.67
CA TYR A 25 -30.27 5.20 8.03
C TYR A 25 -30.78 3.80 7.74
N GLY A 26 -31.22 3.59 6.50
CA GLY A 26 -31.73 2.31 6.02
C GLY A 26 -30.83 1.11 6.35
N THR A 27 -31.44 -0.07 6.40
CA THR A 27 -30.77 -1.31 6.79
C THR A 27 -29.62 -1.68 5.82
N PHE A 28 -28.69 -2.52 6.27
CA PHE A 28 -27.53 -2.98 5.47
C PHE A 28 -27.92 -3.50 4.07
N ASP A 29 -29.08 -4.13 3.95
CA ASP A 29 -29.64 -4.64 2.69
C ASP A 29 -30.05 -3.53 1.71
N GLU A 30 -30.44 -2.36 2.18
CA GLU A 30 -30.80 -1.22 1.33
C GLU A 30 -29.54 -0.50 0.81
N TYR A 31 -28.49 -0.41 1.64
CA TYR A 31 -27.22 0.16 1.22
C TYR A 31 -26.45 -0.76 0.25
N SER A 32 -26.47 -2.09 0.44
CA SER A 32 -25.82 -3.03 -0.49
C SER A 32 -26.47 -3.01 -1.88
N LYS A 33 -27.80 -2.86 -1.95
CA LYS A 33 -28.56 -2.73 -3.21
C LYS A 33 -28.33 -1.38 -3.89
N LYS A 34 -28.28 -0.28 -3.14
CA LYS A 34 -28.12 1.08 -3.68
C LYS A 34 -26.69 1.39 -4.16
N TYR A 35 -25.67 0.78 -3.54
CA TYR A 35 -24.26 1.06 -3.82
C TYR A 35 -23.51 -0.12 -4.44
N LYS A 36 -24.24 -1.10 -5.00
CA LYS A 36 -23.71 -2.26 -5.73
C LYS A 36 -22.52 -1.97 -6.69
N PRO A 37 -22.40 -0.80 -7.38
CA PRO A 37 -21.25 -0.51 -8.24
C PRO A 37 -19.92 -0.31 -7.50
N LEU A 38 -19.94 -0.05 -6.18
CA LEU A 38 -18.72 0.07 -5.36
C LEU A 38 -18.22 -1.28 -4.82
N TYR A 39 -19.04 -2.34 -4.95
CA TYR A 39 -18.80 -3.64 -4.31
C TYR A 39 -18.40 -4.76 -5.28
N GLU A 40 -18.50 -4.55 -6.59
CA GLU A 40 -17.91 -5.42 -7.60
C GLU A 40 -16.61 -4.81 -8.14
N PHE A 41 -15.57 -4.74 -7.31
CA PHE A 41 -14.20 -4.87 -7.82
C PHE A 41 -13.86 -6.36 -7.86
N THR A 42 -14.66 -7.11 -8.61
CA THR A 42 -14.21 -8.38 -9.17
C THR A 42 -13.18 -8.00 -10.22
N ILE A 43 -12.02 -8.64 -10.16
CA ILE A 43 -10.95 -8.59 -11.16
C ILE A 43 -11.58 -8.65 -12.56
N SER A 44 -11.73 -7.50 -13.21
CA SER A 44 -12.13 -7.40 -14.61
C SER A 44 -10.94 -6.83 -15.36
N PHE A 45 -10.30 -7.72 -16.14
CA PHE A 45 -9.42 -7.28 -17.21
C PHE A 45 -10.29 -6.60 -18.28
N HIS A 46 -9.93 -5.36 -18.60
CA HIS A 46 -10.37 -4.52 -19.72
C HIS A 46 -11.68 -3.73 -19.54
N GLY A 47 -11.54 -2.41 -19.71
CA GLY A 47 -12.64 -1.46 -19.92
C GLY A 47 -12.64 -0.36 -18.86
N THR A 48 -11.96 0.76 -19.14
CA THR A 48 -12.04 1.98 -18.32
C THR A 48 -13.47 2.54 -18.31
N PRO A 49 -14.09 2.78 -17.14
CA PRO A 49 -15.11 3.80 -17.01
C PRO A 49 -14.43 5.13 -16.69
N LYS A 50 -14.76 6.19 -17.44
CA LYS A 50 -14.44 7.56 -17.05
C LYS A 50 -15.08 7.83 -15.69
N ILE A 51 -14.26 8.10 -14.67
CA ILE A 51 -14.73 8.65 -13.41
C ILE A 51 -14.96 10.14 -13.66
N GLN A 52 -16.20 10.60 -13.56
CA GLN A 52 -16.47 12.01 -13.28
C GLN A 52 -15.95 12.28 -11.87
N GLU A 53 -14.88 13.06 -11.77
CA GLU A 53 -14.42 13.65 -10.51
C GLU A 53 -15.50 14.60 -9.99
N ASN A 54 -16.39 14.05 -9.18
CA ASN A 54 -17.03 14.82 -8.13
C ASN A 54 -17.41 13.88 -6.99
N PRO A 55 -16.43 13.41 -6.18
CA PRO A 55 -16.77 13.04 -4.83
C PRO A 55 -17.09 14.35 -4.12
N GLN A 56 -18.36 14.74 -4.09
CA GLN A 56 -18.81 15.45 -2.91
C GLN A 56 -18.34 14.58 -1.74
N GLN A 57 -17.38 15.07 -0.95
CA GLN A 57 -16.91 14.43 0.26
C GLN A 57 -18.13 14.26 1.15
N TYR A 58 -18.80 13.12 1.04
CA TYR A 58 -19.84 12.77 1.96
C TYR A 58 -19.11 12.48 3.28
N ASN A 59 -19.15 13.45 4.17
CA ASN A 59 -18.66 13.33 5.52
C ASN A 59 -19.86 12.95 6.39
N PRO A 60 -20.21 11.66 6.53
CA PRO A 60 -21.37 11.22 7.32
C PRO A 60 -21.23 11.55 8.82
N ILE A 61 -20.07 12.08 9.23
CA ILE A 61 -19.70 12.51 10.58
C ILE A 61 -19.73 14.06 10.69
N GLY A 62 -20.16 14.75 9.62
CA GLY A 62 -20.15 16.21 9.50
C GLY A 62 -21.21 16.86 10.38
N CYS A 63 -20.77 17.37 11.54
CA CYS A 63 -21.10 18.69 12.09
C CYS A 63 -20.54 18.85 13.52
N ASN A 64 -20.43 17.78 14.33
CA ASN A 64 -19.95 17.88 15.72
C ASN A 64 -18.56 17.29 15.99
N TYR A 65 -18.01 16.51 15.06
CA TYR A 65 -16.66 15.97 15.19
C TYR A 65 -15.57 17.05 15.14
N GLU A 66 -15.65 17.99 14.21
CA GLU A 66 -14.69 19.10 14.10
C GLU A 66 -14.73 19.99 15.34
N GLY A 67 -15.93 20.19 15.91
CA GLY A 67 -16.12 20.87 17.19
C GLY A 67 -15.40 20.18 18.34
N LEU A 68 -15.50 18.85 18.44
CA LEU A 68 -14.78 18.06 19.45
C LEU A 68 -13.27 18.12 19.27
N ASN A 69 -12.77 17.97 18.04
CA ASN A 69 -11.33 18.07 17.78
C ASN A 69 -10.77 19.47 18.05
N LYS A 70 -11.50 20.51 17.64
CA LYS A 70 -11.14 21.90 17.91
C LYS A 70 -11.14 22.19 19.41
N LEU A 71 -12.13 21.68 20.14
CA LEU A 71 -12.15 21.78 21.59
C LEU A 71 -10.94 21.07 22.21
N TYR A 72 -10.63 19.85 21.75
CA TYR A 72 -9.55 19.03 22.28
C TYR A 72 -8.16 19.62 22.02
N SER A 73 -7.95 20.28 20.88
CA SER A 73 -6.67 20.94 20.55
C SER A 73 -6.46 22.25 21.30
N GLN A 74 -7.54 22.92 21.75
CA GLN A 74 -7.49 24.22 22.43
C GLN A 74 -7.36 24.12 23.96
N VAL A 75 -7.35 22.92 24.52
CA VAL A 75 -7.32 22.71 25.98
C VAL A 75 -6.00 22.11 26.45
N ASN A 76 -5.65 22.36 27.72
CA ASN A 76 -4.44 21.82 28.33
C ASN A 76 -4.60 20.33 28.72
N GLU A 77 -3.49 19.67 29.06
CA GLU A 77 -3.48 18.23 29.39
C GLU A 77 -4.42 17.85 30.54
N ARG A 78 -4.52 18.69 31.57
CA ARG A 78 -5.45 18.46 32.69
C ARG A 78 -6.90 18.43 32.21
N GLN A 79 -7.25 19.32 31.29
CA GLN A 79 -8.58 19.39 30.68
C GLN A 79 -8.83 18.25 29.69
N LYS A 80 -7.83 17.85 28.90
CA LYS A 80 -7.92 16.66 28.03
C LYS A 80 -8.25 15.41 28.82
N ASN A 81 -7.60 15.20 29.97
CA ASN A 81 -7.92 14.10 30.88
C ASN A 81 -9.37 14.12 31.39
N VAL A 82 -9.93 15.31 31.63
CA VAL A 82 -11.36 15.45 32.00
C VAL A 82 -12.26 15.10 30.83
N ILE A 83 -11.93 15.54 29.61
CA ILE A 83 -12.66 15.17 28.39
C ILE A 83 -12.64 13.65 28.22
N ILE A 84 -11.47 13.01 28.29
CA ILE A 84 -11.33 11.56 28.15
C ILE A 84 -12.16 10.81 29.18
N LYS A 85 -12.10 11.20 30.46
CA LYS A 85 -12.94 10.58 31.51
C LYS A 85 -14.44 10.75 31.25
N TYR A 86 -14.85 11.90 30.71
CA TYR A 86 -16.23 12.14 30.33
C TYR A 86 -16.64 11.26 29.15
N LEU A 87 -15.83 11.19 28.09
CA LEU A 87 -16.08 10.33 26.93
C LEU A 87 -16.10 8.85 27.33
N GLU A 88 -15.21 8.44 28.23
CA GLU A 88 -15.17 7.09 28.80
C GLU A 88 -16.47 6.76 29.54
N ALA A 89 -16.98 7.70 30.34
CA ALA A 89 -18.26 7.53 31.01
C ALA A 89 -19.40 7.44 29.98
N SER A 90 -19.38 8.29 28.95
CA SER A 90 -20.37 8.30 27.85
C SER A 90 -20.35 7.02 27.01
N LEU A 91 -19.21 6.34 26.85
CA LEU A 91 -19.15 5.05 26.17
C LEU A 91 -19.88 3.92 26.92
N ASN A 92 -20.14 4.08 28.22
CA ASN A 92 -20.94 3.12 28.99
C ASN A 92 -22.45 3.37 28.87
N PHE A 93 -22.88 4.49 28.28
CA PHE A 93 -24.28 4.79 28.00
C PHE A 93 -24.73 4.18 26.66
N ASP A 94 -26.01 3.84 26.59
CA ASP A 94 -26.64 2.94 25.62
C ASP A 94 -26.22 3.16 24.15
N VAL A 95 -25.80 2.07 23.50
CA VAL A 95 -25.28 1.99 22.13
C VAL A 95 -26.35 2.43 21.11
N ALA A 96 -27.62 2.39 21.51
CA ALA A 96 -28.78 2.77 20.70
C ALA A 96 -28.78 4.21 20.19
N THR A 97 -28.03 5.12 20.81
CA THR A 97 -28.12 6.58 20.52
C THR A 97 -27.28 7.04 19.33
N GLY A 98 -26.49 6.15 18.70
CA GLY A 98 -25.66 6.50 17.54
C GLY A 98 -24.47 7.42 17.83
N TYR A 99 -24.33 7.90 19.07
CA TYR A 99 -23.16 8.64 19.59
C TYR A 99 -21.91 7.77 19.68
N HIS A 100 -22.11 6.48 19.86
CA HIS A 100 -21.05 5.52 20.06
C HIS A 100 -20.04 5.57 18.91
N LYS A 101 -20.50 5.60 17.65
CA LYS A 101 -19.65 5.69 16.45
C LYS A 101 -18.72 6.91 16.46
N LEU A 102 -19.23 8.08 16.82
CA LEU A 102 -18.45 9.32 16.79
C LEU A 102 -17.42 9.37 17.92
N LEU A 103 -17.83 8.92 19.10
CA LEU A 103 -16.95 8.84 20.26
C LEU A 103 -15.80 7.87 19.97
N LEU A 104 -16.11 6.71 19.41
CA LEU A 104 -15.10 5.75 18.99
C LEU A 104 -14.18 6.31 17.89
N ALA A 105 -14.73 6.97 16.86
CA ALA A 105 -13.93 7.61 15.81
C ALA A 105 -13.02 8.72 16.37
N PHE A 106 -13.52 9.54 17.30
CA PHE A 106 -12.75 10.55 18.00
C PHE A 106 -11.61 9.96 18.81
N LEU A 107 -11.88 8.93 19.60
CA LEU A 107 -10.87 8.28 20.42
C LEU A 107 -9.80 7.62 19.55
N ILE A 108 -10.19 6.93 18.48
CA ILE A 108 -9.26 6.31 17.53
C ILE A 108 -8.36 7.37 16.88
N ARG A 109 -8.94 8.45 16.34
CA ARG A 109 -8.17 9.53 15.69
C ARG A 109 -7.24 10.28 16.64
N ASN A 110 -7.54 10.30 17.93
CA ASN A 110 -6.68 10.90 18.97
C ASN A 110 -5.81 9.85 19.69
N HIS A 111 -5.59 8.67 19.07
CA HIS A 111 -4.71 7.61 19.56
C HIS A 111 -5.11 6.95 20.89
N PHE A 112 -6.36 7.10 21.34
CA PHE A 112 -6.93 6.40 22.51
C PHE A 112 -7.44 4.99 22.16
N CYS A 113 -6.64 4.28 21.36
CA CYS A 113 -6.93 2.94 20.86
C CYS A 113 -7.12 1.93 22.00
N ASP A 114 -6.27 1.97 23.02
CA ASP A 114 -6.35 1.06 24.18
C ASP A 114 -7.65 1.24 24.97
N LEU A 115 -8.16 2.48 25.07
CA LEU A 115 -9.43 2.76 25.72
C LEU A 115 -10.61 2.16 24.93
N VAL A 116 -10.62 2.36 23.61
CA VAL A 116 -11.63 1.78 22.71
C VAL A 116 -11.64 0.27 22.82
N LEU A 117 -10.46 -0.36 22.75
CA LEU A 117 -10.32 -1.80 22.92
C LEU A 117 -10.82 -2.25 24.29
N SER A 118 -10.46 -1.55 25.37
CA SER A 118 -10.94 -1.90 26.70
C SER A 118 -12.47 -1.80 26.82
N LYS A 119 -13.13 -0.86 26.15
CA LYS A 119 -14.60 -0.73 26.28
C LYS A 119 -15.37 -1.70 25.39
N ILE A 120 -14.92 -1.90 24.16
CA ILE A 120 -15.58 -2.82 23.22
C ILE A 120 -15.26 -4.27 23.59
N LEU A 121 -14.01 -4.56 24.00
CA LEU A 121 -13.50 -5.93 24.16
C LEU A 121 -13.45 -6.42 25.61
N ASN A 122 -13.43 -5.53 26.60
CA ASN A 122 -13.32 -5.88 28.03
C ASN A 122 -14.66 -5.84 28.78
N LYS A 123 -15.81 -5.88 28.08
CA LYS A 123 -17.07 -6.20 28.75
C LYS A 123 -16.90 -7.58 29.40
N LYS A 124 -16.70 -7.58 30.73
CA LYS A 124 -16.56 -8.77 31.60
C LYS A 124 -17.75 -9.73 31.51
N HIS A 125 -18.84 -9.31 30.86
CA HIS A 125 -19.98 -10.14 30.53
C HIS A 125 -19.86 -10.57 29.08
N ASN A 126 -20.01 -11.87 28.82
CA ASN A 126 -19.97 -12.52 27.50
C ASN A 126 -20.93 -11.96 26.43
N ASN A 127 -21.63 -10.85 26.70
CA ASN A 127 -22.48 -10.14 25.78
C ASN A 127 -21.67 -9.02 25.12
N LEU A 128 -20.78 -9.41 24.21
CA LEU A 128 -20.30 -8.48 23.20
C LEU A 128 -21.50 -8.00 22.40
N ASP A 129 -21.63 -6.69 22.33
CA ASP A 129 -22.69 -6.08 21.57
C ASP A 129 -22.33 -6.16 20.08
N VAL A 130 -23.12 -6.91 19.32
CA VAL A 130 -23.01 -7.00 17.85
C VAL A 130 -22.98 -5.60 17.23
N GLN A 131 -23.72 -4.66 17.80
CA GLN A 131 -23.75 -3.27 17.34
C GLN A 131 -22.40 -2.58 17.56
N ALA A 132 -21.72 -2.80 18.69
CA ALA A 132 -20.41 -2.21 18.95
C ALA A 132 -19.32 -2.76 18.00
N ILE A 133 -19.39 -4.04 17.62
CA ILE A 133 -18.50 -4.61 16.60
C ILE A 133 -18.82 -4.04 15.22
N ASN A 134 -20.09 -3.89 14.86
CA ASN A 134 -20.48 -3.27 13.59
C ASN A 134 -20.05 -1.79 13.50
N ASP A 135 -20.14 -1.05 14.59
CA ASP A 135 -19.65 0.32 14.69
C ASP A 135 -18.13 0.36 14.51
N LEU A 136 -17.41 -0.60 15.10
CA LEU A 136 -15.96 -0.74 14.93
C LEU A 136 -15.59 -1.10 13.48
N VAL A 137 -16.32 -2.00 12.83
CA VAL A 137 -16.15 -2.32 11.39
C VAL A 137 -16.26 -1.05 10.56
N PHE A 138 -17.30 -0.25 10.79
CA PHE A 138 -17.50 1.01 10.10
C PHE A 138 -16.30 1.94 10.30
N ILE A 139 -15.90 2.19 11.55
CA ILE A 139 -14.80 3.13 11.83
C ILE A 139 -13.48 2.64 11.27
N VAL A 140 -13.18 1.35 11.42
CA VAL A 140 -11.94 0.76 10.90
C VAL A 140 -11.86 0.94 9.37
N ARG A 141 -12.98 0.73 8.67
CA ARG A 141 -13.08 0.93 7.22
C ARG A 141 -12.90 2.39 6.81
N PHE A 142 -13.58 3.33 7.49
CA PHE A 142 -13.55 4.76 7.12
C PHE A 142 -12.27 5.47 7.56
N GLU A 143 -11.67 5.06 8.68
CA GLU A 143 -10.47 5.68 9.25
C GLU A 143 -9.18 4.92 8.95
N HIS A 144 -9.20 4.00 7.98
CA HIS A 144 -8.11 3.06 7.72
C HIS A 144 -6.74 3.74 7.58
N ASN A 145 -6.63 4.96 7.05
CA ASN A 145 -5.35 5.67 6.91
C ASN A 145 -4.81 6.26 8.23
N LYS A 146 -5.64 6.35 9.27
CA LYS A 146 -5.29 6.96 10.56
C LYS A 146 -5.09 5.94 11.69
N LEU A 147 -5.35 4.67 11.43
CA LEU A 147 -5.24 3.61 12.45
C LEU A 147 -3.76 3.25 12.71
N PRO A 148 -3.29 3.18 13.96
CA PRO A 148 -1.96 2.65 14.24
C PRO A 148 -1.89 1.14 13.91
N ASP A 149 -0.78 0.64 13.37
CA ASP A 149 -0.59 -0.81 13.11
C ASP A 149 -0.76 -1.65 14.39
N LYS A 150 -0.29 -1.12 15.52
CA LYS A 150 -0.46 -1.75 16.84
C LYS A 150 -1.94 -2.01 17.15
N PHE A 151 -2.84 -1.10 16.77
CA PHE A 151 -4.28 -1.25 16.98
C PHE A 151 -4.86 -2.38 16.13
N LEU A 152 -4.53 -2.43 14.83
CA LEU A 152 -4.94 -3.49 13.91
C LEU A 152 -4.47 -4.87 14.40
N LYS A 153 -3.22 -4.99 14.83
CA LYS A 153 -2.66 -6.23 15.41
C LYS A 153 -3.39 -6.70 16.66
N ILE A 154 -3.78 -5.77 17.54
CA ILE A 154 -4.55 -6.13 18.75
C ILE A 154 -5.95 -6.61 18.36
N LEU A 155 -6.61 -5.95 17.41
CA LEU A 155 -7.92 -6.39 16.91
C LEU A 155 -7.85 -7.78 16.27
N ALA A 156 -6.87 -8.03 15.39
CA ALA A 156 -6.66 -9.32 14.77
C ALA A 156 -6.45 -10.44 15.82
N LYS A 157 -5.61 -10.17 16.83
CA LYS A 157 -5.41 -11.10 17.96
C LYS A 157 -6.69 -11.37 18.73
N TYR A 158 -7.52 -10.34 18.92
CA TYR A 158 -8.80 -10.48 19.60
C TYR A 158 -9.80 -11.33 18.81
N ILE A 159 -9.94 -11.08 17.50
CA ILE A 159 -10.80 -11.84 16.60
C ILE A 159 -10.41 -13.31 16.64
N ASN A 160 -9.11 -13.60 16.50
CA ASN A 160 -8.59 -14.97 16.53
C ASN A 160 -8.90 -15.70 17.84
N LYS A 161 -8.81 -15.02 18.99
CA LYS A 161 -9.16 -15.58 20.30
C LYS A 161 -10.66 -15.93 20.42
N ARG A 162 -11.51 -15.31 19.60
CA ARG A 162 -12.98 -15.42 19.64
C ARG A 162 -13.57 -16.19 18.45
N ASN A 163 -12.76 -16.88 17.64
CA ASN A 163 -13.23 -17.64 16.48
C ASN A 163 -14.26 -18.75 16.80
N ASN A 164 -14.30 -19.21 18.07
CA ASN A 164 -15.19 -20.28 18.55
C ASN A 164 -16.43 -19.77 19.34
N ILE A 165 -16.83 -18.50 19.17
CA ILE A 165 -18.08 -18.00 19.77
C ILE A 165 -19.29 -18.72 19.15
N ALA A 166 -20.25 -19.10 20.00
CA ALA A 166 -21.51 -19.75 19.60
C ALA A 166 -22.54 -18.79 19.00
N ASP A 167 -22.52 -17.51 19.38
CA ASP A 167 -23.37 -16.47 18.80
C ASP A 167 -23.01 -16.24 17.33
N VAL A 168 -23.92 -16.66 16.44
CA VAL A 168 -23.76 -16.60 14.99
C VAL A 168 -23.62 -15.16 14.49
N LYS A 169 -24.40 -14.21 15.03
CA LYS A 169 -24.39 -12.81 14.57
C LYS A 169 -23.06 -12.15 14.95
N LEU A 170 -22.62 -12.37 16.18
CA LEU A 170 -21.35 -11.85 16.65
C LEU A 170 -20.17 -12.46 15.89
N LYS A 171 -20.21 -13.78 15.64
CA LYS A 171 -19.20 -14.46 14.83
C LYS A 171 -19.09 -13.86 13.44
N GLU A 172 -20.23 -13.56 12.80
CA GLU A 172 -20.25 -12.94 11.49
C GLU A 172 -19.70 -11.50 11.50
N SER A 173 -20.09 -10.68 12.47
CA SER A 173 -19.54 -9.32 12.63
C SER A 173 -18.02 -9.33 12.87
N LEU A 174 -17.51 -10.28 13.65
CA LEU A 174 -16.06 -10.45 13.86
C LEU A 174 -15.33 -10.92 12.60
N ARG A 175 -15.96 -11.81 11.82
CA ARG A 175 -15.43 -12.25 10.52
C ARG A 175 -15.31 -11.09 9.54
N ILE A 176 -16.35 -10.25 9.44
CA ILE A 176 -16.34 -9.04 8.60
C ILE A 176 -15.23 -8.08 9.07
N LEU A 177 -15.09 -7.87 10.38
CA LEU A 177 -14.00 -7.04 10.91
C LEU A 177 -12.62 -7.58 10.52
N GLY A 178 -12.42 -8.90 10.58
CA GLY A 178 -11.18 -9.56 10.14
C GLY A 178 -10.87 -9.27 8.68
N LEU A 179 -11.86 -9.46 7.80
CA LEU A 179 -11.70 -9.17 6.37
C LEU A 179 -11.35 -7.71 6.10
N VAL A 180 -11.95 -6.77 6.83
CA VAL A 180 -11.62 -5.34 6.68
C VAL A 180 -10.20 -5.05 7.14
N ILE A 181 -9.72 -5.68 8.23
CA ILE A 181 -8.33 -5.55 8.67
C ILE A 181 -7.37 -6.06 7.60
N ASP A 182 -7.62 -7.26 7.07
CA ASP A 182 -6.77 -7.85 6.02
C ASP A 182 -6.72 -6.95 4.77
N GLN A 183 -7.87 -6.37 4.37
CA GLN A 183 -7.93 -5.41 3.26
C GLN A 183 -7.10 -4.16 3.54
N ILE A 184 -7.17 -3.60 4.74
CA ILE A 184 -6.40 -2.41 5.12
C ILE A 184 -4.90 -2.70 5.13
N GLU A 185 -4.48 -3.84 5.71
CA GLU A 185 -3.09 -4.26 5.71
C GLU A 185 -2.59 -4.44 4.28
N HIS A 186 -3.37 -5.08 3.42
CA HIS A 186 -3.06 -5.22 1.99
C HIS A 186 -2.95 -3.86 1.29
N PHE A 187 -3.87 -2.92 1.51
CA PHE A 187 -3.78 -1.58 0.93
C PHE A 187 -2.58 -0.80 1.43
N ARG A 188 -2.22 -0.91 2.71
CA ARG A 188 -1.02 -0.29 3.27
C ARG A 188 0.24 -0.88 2.68
N ILE A 189 0.29 -2.20 2.50
CA ILE A 189 1.41 -2.86 1.83
C ILE A 189 1.50 -2.40 0.38
N ILE A 190 0.39 -2.35 -0.36
CA ILE A 190 0.40 -1.82 -1.73
C ILE A 190 0.89 -0.37 -1.72
N HIS A 191 0.33 0.49 -0.87
CA HIS A 191 0.71 1.89 -0.80
C HIS A 191 2.18 2.07 -0.42
N PHE A 192 2.68 1.36 0.59
CA PHE A 192 4.09 1.35 0.96
C PHE A 192 4.95 0.86 -0.20
N LEU A 193 4.56 -0.27 -0.80
CA LEU A 193 5.26 -0.82 -1.94
C LEU A 193 5.14 0.03 -3.19
N VAL A 194 4.16 0.95 -3.32
CA VAL A 194 3.89 1.80 -4.49
C VAL A 194 4.50 3.19 -4.35
N GLU A 195 4.42 3.77 -3.16
CA GLU A 195 4.81 5.15 -2.87
C GLU A 195 6.16 5.27 -2.19
N ASP A 196 6.56 4.28 -1.38
CA ASP A 196 7.83 4.32 -0.65
C ASP A 196 8.97 3.68 -1.45
N GLU A 197 10.18 4.20 -1.30
CA GLU A 197 11.36 3.63 -1.95
C GLU A 197 11.68 2.27 -1.33
N ASN A 198 11.72 1.22 -2.15
CA ASN A 198 12.15 -0.09 -1.68
C ASN A 198 13.65 -0.01 -1.30
N TYR A 199 13.93 0.04 -0.01
CA TYR A 199 15.26 0.21 0.55
C TYR A 199 16.29 -0.83 0.08
N GLU A 200 15.85 -2.08 -0.15
CA GLU A 200 16.73 -3.14 -0.69
C GLU A 200 17.15 -2.79 -2.11
N ILE A 201 16.20 -2.37 -2.96
CA ILE A 201 16.48 -1.96 -4.33
C ILE A 201 17.38 -0.72 -4.38
N VAL A 202 17.20 0.25 -3.47
CA VAL A 202 18.07 1.44 -3.39
C VAL A 202 19.52 1.03 -3.08
N LYS A 203 19.71 0.15 -2.10
CA LYS A 203 21.03 -0.39 -1.77
C LYS A 203 21.64 -1.17 -2.92
N ASP A 204 20.86 -1.99 -3.61
CA ASP A 204 21.37 -2.79 -4.71
C ASP A 204 21.67 -1.92 -5.93
N ALA A 205 20.94 -0.82 -6.16
CA ALA A 205 21.30 0.20 -7.15
C ALA A 205 22.67 0.84 -6.84
N GLU A 206 22.93 1.23 -5.59
CA GLU A 206 24.24 1.76 -5.18
C GLU A 206 25.38 0.76 -5.46
N LYS A 207 25.15 -0.52 -5.16
CA LYS A 207 26.12 -1.58 -5.45
C LYS A 207 26.33 -1.78 -6.95
N VAL A 208 25.27 -1.80 -7.75
CA VAL A 208 25.35 -1.90 -9.22
C VAL A 208 26.19 -0.77 -9.78
N LEU A 209 25.97 0.46 -9.33
CA LEU A 209 26.78 1.62 -9.74
C LEU A 209 28.26 1.45 -9.36
N SER A 210 28.54 0.97 -8.14
CA SER A 210 29.92 0.70 -7.72
C SER A 210 30.61 -0.39 -8.56
N TYR A 211 29.87 -1.42 -8.98
CA TYR A 211 30.38 -2.47 -9.85
C TYR A 211 30.58 -1.98 -11.29
N PHE A 212 29.69 -1.14 -11.81
CA PHE A 212 29.88 -0.49 -13.10
C PHE A 212 31.19 0.30 -13.14
N GLU A 213 31.48 1.04 -12.08
CA GLU A 213 32.76 1.74 -11.93
C GLU A 213 33.94 0.76 -11.82
N LYS A 214 33.86 -0.21 -10.90
CA LYS A 214 34.92 -1.21 -10.63
C LYS A 214 35.36 -1.95 -11.90
N TYR A 215 34.41 -2.43 -12.69
CA TYR A 215 34.70 -3.18 -13.92
C TYR A 215 34.76 -2.32 -15.18
N LYS A 216 34.70 -1.00 -15.04
CA LYS A 216 34.75 -0.04 -16.16
C LYS A 216 33.69 -0.35 -17.22
N PHE A 217 32.44 -0.49 -16.79
CA PHE A 217 31.31 -0.48 -17.70
C PHE A 217 31.12 0.92 -18.31
N LYS A 218 30.43 1.02 -19.45
CA LYS A 218 30.12 2.31 -20.08
C LYS A 218 29.38 3.26 -19.12
N LYS A 219 29.80 4.52 -19.12
CA LYS A 219 29.19 5.59 -18.29
C LYS A 219 27.71 5.80 -18.60
N ASP A 220 27.33 5.56 -19.86
CA ASP A 220 25.96 5.63 -20.34
C ASP A 220 25.00 4.76 -19.50
N PHE A 221 25.46 3.67 -18.87
CA PHE A 221 24.62 2.84 -18.01
C PHE A 221 24.22 3.54 -16.72
N THR A 222 25.18 4.24 -16.10
CA THR A 222 24.93 5.05 -14.91
C THR A 222 24.01 6.23 -15.23
N GLU A 223 24.20 6.86 -16.38
CA GLU A 223 23.35 7.97 -16.84
C GLU A 223 21.93 7.48 -17.14
N ALA A 224 21.78 6.33 -17.82
CA ALA A 224 20.49 5.72 -18.09
C ALA A 224 19.72 5.40 -16.81
N LEU A 225 20.38 4.80 -15.80
CA LEU A 225 19.74 4.49 -14.51
C LEU A 225 19.23 5.76 -13.82
N LYS A 226 20.05 6.82 -13.75
CA LYS A 226 19.65 8.11 -13.16
C LYS A 226 18.46 8.74 -13.88
N GLU A 227 18.45 8.68 -15.21
CA GLU A 227 17.36 9.24 -16.02
C GLU A 227 16.06 8.43 -15.86
N ILE A 228 16.15 7.09 -15.79
CA ILE A 228 15.01 6.20 -15.49
C ILE A 228 14.41 6.57 -14.13
N GLU A 229 15.24 6.74 -13.10
CA GLU A 229 14.76 7.09 -11.75
C GLU A 229 14.11 8.45 -11.70
N LYS A 230 14.74 9.47 -12.30
CA LYS A 230 14.16 10.81 -12.40
C LYS A 230 12.77 10.79 -13.03
N ARG A 231 12.58 10.03 -14.12
CA ARG A 231 11.29 9.92 -14.83
C ARG A 231 10.23 9.17 -14.03
N ILE A 232 10.60 8.12 -13.32
CA ILE A 232 9.66 7.34 -12.49
C ILE A 232 9.25 8.10 -11.23
N ASN A 233 10.19 8.83 -10.59
CA ASN A 233 9.97 9.51 -9.32
C ASN A 233 9.33 10.90 -9.49
N SER A 234 9.47 11.53 -10.64
CA SER A 234 8.70 12.74 -10.97
C SER A 234 7.20 12.44 -11.11
N LEU A 235 6.35 13.48 -11.13
CA LEU A 235 4.94 13.40 -11.54
C LEU A 235 4.84 13.13 -13.06
N GLY A 236 5.47 12.04 -13.51
CA GLY A 236 5.61 11.67 -14.91
C GLY A 236 4.26 11.34 -15.53
N THR A 237 4.16 11.60 -16.83
CA THR A 237 3.02 11.20 -17.63
C THR A 237 3.15 9.74 -18.07
N LYS A 238 2.06 9.18 -18.59
CA LYS A 238 2.07 7.86 -19.23
C LYS A 238 3.08 7.72 -20.38
N PHE A 239 3.47 8.83 -21.02
CA PHE A 239 4.54 8.84 -22.03
C PHE A 239 5.93 8.74 -21.40
N ASP A 240 6.16 9.40 -20.27
CA ASP A 240 7.42 9.31 -19.53
C ASP A 240 7.67 7.89 -19.03
N PHE A 241 6.63 7.18 -18.60
CA PHE A 241 6.75 5.79 -18.19
C PHE A 241 7.04 4.85 -19.36
N LYS A 242 6.45 5.10 -20.54
CA LYS A 242 6.80 4.37 -21.76
C LYS A 242 8.27 4.57 -22.11
N HIS A 243 8.72 5.83 -22.11
CA HIS A 243 10.12 6.16 -22.40
C HIS A 243 11.08 5.53 -21.37
N SER A 244 10.67 5.49 -20.10
CA SER A 244 11.42 4.77 -19.06
C SER A 244 11.52 3.28 -19.38
N CYS A 245 10.44 2.63 -19.83
CA CYS A 245 10.49 1.23 -20.27
C CYS A 245 11.43 1.03 -21.47
N ASP A 246 11.43 1.97 -22.43
CA ASP A 246 12.35 1.94 -23.57
C ASP A 246 13.81 2.02 -23.13
N LEU A 247 14.13 2.95 -22.20
CA LEU A 247 15.47 3.08 -21.62
C LEU A 247 15.88 1.83 -20.83
N ILE A 248 14.98 1.25 -20.03
CA ILE A 248 15.24 0.02 -19.26
C ILE A 248 15.55 -1.15 -20.22
N ARG A 249 14.79 -1.28 -21.31
CA ARG A 249 15.03 -2.31 -22.34
C ARG A 249 16.40 -2.15 -22.99
N SER A 250 16.74 -0.93 -23.41
CA SER A 250 18.03 -0.62 -24.01
C SER A 250 19.19 -0.81 -23.04
N LEU A 251 19.01 -0.47 -21.76
CA LEU A 251 20.00 -0.72 -20.71
C LEU A 251 20.25 -2.23 -20.55
N LEU A 252 19.19 -3.03 -20.41
CA LEU A 252 19.29 -4.47 -20.23
C LEU A 252 20.02 -5.15 -21.40
N GLU A 253 19.66 -4.80 -22.64
CA GLU A 253 20.30 -5.33 -23.84
C GLU A 253 21.80 -4.98 -23.90
N ASN A 254 22.15 -3.70 -23.74
CA ASN A 254 23.55 -3.28 -23.83
C ASN A 254 24.38 -3.80 -22.66
N PHE A 255 23.80 -3.91 -21.46
CA PHE A 255 24.44 -4.54 -20.32
C PHE A 255 24.82 -6.00 -20.62
N ASN A 256 23.89 -6.80 -21.14
CA ASN A 256 24.15 -8.21 -21.45
C ASN A 256 25.23 -8.36 -22.53
N VAL A 257 25.23 -7.50 -23.55
CA VAL A 257 26.28 -7.48 -24.59
C VAL A 257 27.65 -7.15 -23.98
N GLU A 258 27.74 -6.09 -23.19
CA GLU A 258 29.01 -5.68 -22.59
C GLU A 258 29.51 -6.68 -21.54
N LEU A 259 28.60 -7.35 -20.82
CA LEU A 259 28.92 -8.44 -19.93
C LEU A 259 29.54 -9.62 -20.69
N ALA A 260 28.95 -10.02 -21.82
CA ALA A 260 29.51 -11.05 -22.70
C ALA A 260 30.90 -10.67 -23.23
N GLU A 261 31.10 -9.41 -23.62
CA GLU A 261 32.41 -8.88 -24.02
C GLU A 261 33.44 -9.00 -22.88
N LYS A 262 33.10 -8.59 -21.66
CA LYS A 262 34.01 -8.69 -20.50
C LYS A 262 34.38 -10.14 -20.17
N ILE A 263 33.42 -11.06 -20.24
CA ILE A 263 33.68 -12.49 -20.02
C ILE A 263 34.57 -13.07 -21.13
N SER A 264 34.38 -12.63 -22.38
CA SER A 264 35.19 -13.09 -23.51
C SER A 264 36.67 -12.77 -23.41
N ILE A 265 37.01 -11.65 -22.76
CA ILE A 265 38.40 -11.28 -22.48
C ILE A 265 39.05 -12.35 -21.58
N LYS A 266 38.31 -12.84 -20.57
CA LYS A 266 38.81 -13.86 -19.64
C LYS A 266 38.86 -15.25 -20.27
N THR A 267 37.82 -15.65 -21.01
CA THR A 267 37.73 -16.99 -21.62
C THR A 267 38.51 -17.11 -22.93
N LYS A 268 38.91 -15.99 -23.53
CA LYS A 268 39.56 -15.90 -24.85
C LYS A 268 38.73 -16.49 -25.99
N VAL A 269 37.41 -16.60 -25.79
CA VAL A 269 36.44 -17.03 -26.82
C VAL A 269 35.57 -15.84 -27.17
N PRO A 270 35.68 -15.27 -28.38
CA PRO A 270 34.91 -14.09 -28.76
C PRO A 270 33.41 -14.42 -28.87
N PRO A 271 32.51 -13.50 -28.47
CA PRO A 271 31.08 -13.71 -28.61
C PRO A 271 30.65 -13.43 -30.06
N SER A 272 29.80 -14.30 -30.62
CA SER A 272 29.23 -14.10 -31.97
C SER A 272 27.92 -13.30 -31.87
N ILE A 273 28.03 -11.99 -31.64
CA ILE A 273 26.89 -11.08 -31.49
C ILE A 273 26.71 -10.29 -32.80
N GLY A 274 25.66 -10.60 -33.55
CA GLY A 274 25.21 -9.89 -34.75
C GLY A 274 24.29 -8.71 -34.44
N THR A 275 23.75 -8.04 -35.46
CA THR A 275 23.03 -6.76 -35.27
C THR A 275 21.55 -6.89 -34.94
N LYS A 276 20.89 -8.00 -35.30
CA LYS A 276 19.43 -8.15 -35.21
C LYS A 276 18.94 -8.71 -33.86
N ASN A 277 19.71 -9.62 -33.25
CA ASN A 277 19.32 -10.35 -32.03
C ASN A 277 20.37 -10.24 -30.92
N ARG A 278 20.97 -9.05 -30.79
CA ARG A 278 22.13 -8.77 -29.90
C ARG A 278 21.94 -9.30 -28.49
N ASN A 279 20.79 -9.03 -27.87
CA ASN A 279 20.50 -9.48 -26.51
C ASN A 279 20.50 -11.00 -26.38
N GLN A 280 19.77 -11.71 -27.26
CA GLN A 280 19.65 -13.17 -27.17
C GLN A 280 20.97 -13.88 -27.49
N GLU A 281 21.74 -13.34 -28.43
CA GLU A 281 23.06 -13.88 -28.78
C GLU A 281 24.07 -13.68 -27.64
N ALA A 282 24.05 -12.52 -26.97
CA ALA A 282 24.84 -12.28 -25.77
C ALA A 282 24.45 -13.23 -24.62
N LEU A 283 23.16 -13.39 -24.35
CA LEU A 283 22.69 -14.34 -23.33
C LEU A 283 23.12 -15.77 -23.66
N ASN A 284 22.91 -16.22 -24.91
CA ASN A 284 23.32 -17.55 -25.34
C ASN A 284 24.82 -17.80 -25.15
N TYR A 285 25.66 -16.78 -25.38
CA TYR A 285 27.10 -16.87 -25.11
C TYR A 285 27.41 -17.06 -23.62
N LEU A 286 26.69 -16.40 -22.71
CA LEU A 286 26.92 -16.50 -21.27
C LEU A 286 26.58 -17.88 -20.68
N VAL A 287 25.76 -18.68 -21.36
CA VAL A 287 25.49 -20.09 -20.97
C VAL A 287 26.35 -21.08 -21.76
N LYS A 288 26.55 -20.86 -23.06
CA LYS A 288 27.20 -21.84 -23.96
C LYS A 288 28.71 -21.62 -24.03
N ASN A 289 29.40 -22.41 -24.88
CA ASN A 289 30.81 -22.26 -25.22
C ASN A 289 31.82 -22.46 -24.08
N GLY A 290 31.49 -23.31 -23.09
CA GLY A 290 32.40 -23.63 -21.98
C GLY A 290 32.56 -22.51 -20.94
N VAL A 291 31.78 -21.43 -21.09
CA VAL A 291 31.75 -20.28 -20.18
C VAL A 291 30.93 -20.61 -18.93
N ASN A 292 29.76 -21.25 -19.10
CA ASN A 292 28.82 -21.65 -18.03
C ASN A 292 28.66 -20.57 -16.93
N PHE A 293 28.64 -19.29 -17.33
CA PHE A 293 28.61 -18.17 -16.41
C PHE A 293 27.21 -17.99 -15.80
N LEU A 294 26.17 -18.29 -16.58
CA LEU A 294 24.78 -18.36 -16.13
C LEU A 294 24.22 -19.78 -16.29
N ALA A 295 23.13 -20.06 -15.60
CA ALA A 295 22.28 -21.23 -15.82
C ALA A 295 21.20 -20.94 -16.88
N GLN A 296 20.71 -21.98 -17.57
CA GLN A 296 19.66 -21.82 -18.59
C GLN A 296 18.39 -21.16 -18.03
N LYS A 297 18.00 -21.48 -16.79
CA LYS A 297 16.83 -20.87 -16.13
C LYS A 297 16.96 -19.36 -15.93
N GLU A 298 18.17 -18.86 -15.75
CA GLU A 298 18.45 -17.43 -15.59
C GLU A 298 18.30 -16.69 -16.92
N ILE A 299 18.79 -17.27 -18.03
CA ILE A 299 18.49 -16.76 -19.38
C ILE A 299 16.98 -16.70 -19.61
N ASP A 300 16.27 -17.79 -19.32
CA ASP A 300 14.83 -17.85 -19.60
C ASP A 300 14.07 -16.75 -18.85
N LEU A 301 14.51 -16.40 -17.63
CA LEU A 301 13.99 -15.28 -16.85
C LEU A 301 14.31 -13.93 -17.53
N CYS A 302 15.56 -13.69 -17.90
CA CYS A 302 15.97 -12.45 -18.57
C CYS A 302 15.29 -12.27 -19.94
N SER A 303 15.14 -13.32 -20.73
CA SER A 303 14.45 -13.28 -22.02
C SER A 303 12.96 -12.95 -21.86
N LYS A 304 12.30 -13.47 -20.82
CA LYS A 304 10.90 -13.10 -20.50
C LYS A 304 10.79 -11.64 -20.05
N LEU A 305 11.72 -11.15 -19.22
CA LEU A 305 11.78 -9.74 -18.84
C LEU A 305 11.97 -8.83 -20.06
N TYR A 306 12.89 -9.20 -20.95
CA TYR A 306 13.12 -8.48 -22.20
C TYR A 306 11.88 -8.47 -23.11
N GLY A 307 11.18 -9.60 -23.24
CA GLY A 307 9.92 -9.69 -23.97
C GLY A 307 8.84 -8.76 -23.40
N LEU A 308 8.65 -8.78 -22.07
CA LEU A 308 7.73 -7.86 -21.39
C LEU A 308 8.08 -6.39 -21.67
N LEU A 309 9.36 -6.04 -21.56
CA LEU A 309 9.85 -4.70 -21.86
C LEU A 309 9.56 -4.29 -23.31
N SER A 310 9.84 -5.18 -24.27
CA SER A 310 9.54 -4.95 -25.70
C SER A 310 8.05 -4.72 -25.94
N ASP A 311 7.18 -5.50 -25.29
CA ASP A 311 5.72 -5.35 -25.43
C ASP A 311 5.21 -4.03 -24.85
N LYS A 312 5.74 -3.61 -23.70
CA LYS A 312 5.32 -2.38 -23.02
C LYS A 312 5.94 -1.12 -23.60
N SER A 313 7.10 -1.23 -24.22
CA SER A 313 7.86 -0.10 -24.74
C SER A 313 7.68 0.08 -26.26
N GLY A 314 7.69 -1.00 -27.04
CA GLY A 314 7.58 -0.96 -28.50
C GLY A 314 6.14 -0.92 -29.03
N HIS A 315 5.23 -1.66 -28.40
CA HIS A 315 3.89 -1.90 -28.97
C HIS A 315 2.76 -1.08 -28.35
N ARG A 316 2.99 -0.39 -27.22
CA ARG A 316 1.98 0.45 -26.56
C ARG A 316 2.28 1.93 -26.71
N LEU A 317 1.24 2.74 -26.90
CA LEU A 317 1.33 4.20 -26.92
C LEU A 317 1.64 4.80 -25.53
N PHE A 318 1.34 4.06 -24.47
CA PHE A 318 1.54 4.46 -23.08
C PHE A 318 1.89 3.26 -22.20
N SER A 319 2.59 3.53 -21.09
CA SER A 319 2.82 2.56 -20.01
C SER A 319 2.37 3.15 -18.68
N ASP A 320 2.02 2.28 -17.73
CA ASP A 320 1.68 2.70 -16.37
C ASP A 320 2.97 2.76 -15.51
N LYS A 321 2.96 3.61 -14.48
CA LYS A 321 4.12 3.85 -13.60
C LYS A 321 4.64 2.56 -12.99
N GLU A 322 3.71 1.69 -12.59
CA GLU A 322 3.99 0.42 -11.93
C GLU A 322 4.81 -0.52 -12.82
N TYR A 323 4.52 -0.56 -14.13
CA TYR A 323 5.29 -1.37 -15.07
C TYR A 323 6.71 -0.87 -15.21
N ALA A 324 6.91 0.45 -15.39
CA ALA A 324 8.24 1.03 -15.48
C ALA A 324 9.07 0.76 -14.22
N ARG A 325 8.43 0.87 -13.05
CA ARG A 325 9.07 0.65 -11.77
C ARG A 325 9.42 -0.81 -11.50
N VAL A 326 8.49 -1.74 -11.74
CA VAL A 326 8.76 -3.18 -11.61
C VAL A 326 9.86 -3.58 -12.58
N ALA A 327 9.80 -3.13 -13.83
CA ALA A 327 10.82 -3.43 -14.81
C ALA A 327 12.19 -2.87 -14.42
N LYS A 328 12.26 -1.62 -13.91
CA LYS A 328 13.51 -1.03 -13.38
C LYS A 328 14.11 -1.93 -12.30
N ASN A 329 13.30 -2.31 -11.31
CA ASN A 329 13.78 -3.09 -10.18
C ASN A 329 14.27 -4.47 -10.63
N TYR A 330 13.54 -5.16 -11.49
CA TYR A 330 13.98 -6.45 -12.04
C TYR A 330 15.27 -6.34 -12.87
N THR A 331 15.42 -5.28 -13.67
CA THR A 331 16.65 -5.03 -14.43
C THR A 331 17.83 -4.73 -13.49
N LEU A 332 17.61 -3.97 -12.41
CA LEU A 332 18.63 -3.73 -11.39
C LEU A 332 19.07 -5.02 -10.71
N GLU A 333 18.13 -5.86 -10.28
CA GLU A 333 18.43 -7.17 -9.68
C GLU A 333 19.18 -8.09 -10.65
N TRP A 334 18.78 -8.11 -11.92
CA TRP A 334 19.48 -8.86 -12.97
C TRP A 334 20.93 -8.40 -13.11
N CYS A 335 21.16 -7.08 -13.19
CA CYS A 335 22.50 -6.49 -13.23
C CYS A 335 23.28 -6.86 -11.98
N TYR A 336 22.70 -6.71 -10.79
CA TYR A 336 23.37 -6.98 -9.52
C TYR A 336 23.79 -8.45 -9.38
N MET A 337 22.88 -9.38 -9.73
CA MET A 337 23.18 -10.82 -9.76
C MET A 337 24.35 -11.11 -10.70
N CYS A 338 24.27 -10.66 -11.96
CA CYS A 338 25.32 -10.86 -12.94
C CYS A 338 26.66 -10.28 -12.50
N LEU A 339 26.67 -9.07 -11.93
CA LEU A 339 27.90 -8.41 -11.46
C LEU A 339 28.49 -9.10 -10.24
N THR A 340 27.66 -9.66 -9.36
CA THR A 340 28.13 -10.44 -8.21
C THR A 340 28.74 -11.78 -8.65
N ILE A 341 28.18 -12.42 -9.68
CA ILE A 341 28.80 -13.60 -10.29
C ILE A 341 30.11 -13.18 -10.97
N LEU A 342 30.12 -12.06 -11.70
CA LEU A 342 31.31 -11.53 -12.36
C LEU A 342 32.45 -11.26 -11.36
N ASP A 343 32.15 -10.71 -10.18
CA ASP A 343 33.15 -10.46 -9.14
C ASP A 343 33.82 -11.73 -8.63
N LYS A 344 33.06 -12.83 -8.55
CA LYS A 344 33.61 -14.15 -8.19
C LYS A 344 34.32 -14.80 -9.38
N TYR A 345 33.88 -14.45 -10.59
CA TYR A 345 34.34 -15.07 -11.82
C TYR A 345 35.61 -14.44 -12.35
N LEU A 346 35.90 -13.15 -12.11
CA LEU A 346 37.13 -12.46 -12.49
C LEU A 346 38.22 -12.67 -11.44
#